data_AF-A0A4U1HQ45-F1
#
_entry.id   AF-A0A4U1HQ45-F1
#
_cell.length_a   1.000
_cell.length_b   1.000
_cell.length_c   1.000
_cell.angle_alpha   90.00
_cell.angle_beta   90.00
_cell.angle_gamma   90.00
#
_symmetry.space_group_name_H-M   'P 1'
#
loop_
_entity.id
_entity.type
_entity.pdbx_description
1 polymer ?
#
loop_
_entity_poly.entity_id
_entity_poly.type
_entity_poly.pdbx_seq_one_letter_code
_entity_poly.pdbx_strand_id
1 'polypeptide(L)'
;MPWDMTKCKWGTPPGFSDTDATDAVTNADFTNAVFVQTSEIDKVTKKAFTYYEVSGYRICVVGDVHTDTTGKWTIAGNSYIPGWKDWAMQTPVGQVAVIGPLKDGGTFPDKERYPHPIK
;
A
#
# COMPACT_ATOMS: atom_id res chain seq x y z
N MET A 1 -14.83 -4.99 -5.93
CA MET A 1 -14.46 -4.56 -7.30
C MET A 1 -13.73 -5.68 -8.05
N PRO A 2 -13.24 -5.53 -9.30
CA PRO A 2 -12.47 -6.60 -9.94
C PRO A 2 -10.95 -6.35 -9.92
N TRP A 3 -10.20 -7.45 -9.80
CA TRP A 3 -8.74 -7.44 -9.99
C TRP A 3 -8.34 -7.18 -11.44
N ASP A 4 -7.21 -6.51 -11.65
CA ASP A 4 -6.62 -6.30 -12.97
C ASP A 4 -5.88 -7.57 -13.45
N MET A 5 -6.62 -8.47 -14.10
CA MET A 5 -6.06 -9.75 -14.58
C MET A 5 -4.93 -9.59 -15.61
N THR A 6 -4.75 -8.41 -16.22
CA THR A 6 -3.58 -8.14 -17.09
C THR A 6 -2.28 -7.99 -16.29
N LYS A 7 -2.39 -7.65 -15.01
CA LYS A 7 -1.29 -7.41 -14.07
C LYS A 7 -1.15 -8.54 -13.04
N CYS A 8 -2.27 -9.07 -12.54
CA CYS A 8 -2.34 -10.14 -11.53
C CYS A 8 -2.03 -11.53 -12.14
N LYS A 9 -0.82 -11.70 -12.69
CA LYS A 9 -0.42 -12.89 -13.45
C LYS A 9 -0.37 -14.18 -12.64
N TRP A 10 -0.27 -14.08 -11.32
CA TRP A 10 -0.21 -15.23 -10.41
C TRP A 10 -1.56 -15.58 -9.77
N GLY A 11 -2.65 -15.00 -10.27
CA GLY A 11 -3.97 -15.16 -9.69
C GLY A 11 -4.30 -14.07 -8.67
N THR A 12 -5.38 -14.30 -7.92
CA THR A 12 -5.96 -13.31 -7.01
C THR A 12 -6.60 -14.02 -5.82
N PRO A 13 -6.68 -13.38 -4.63
CA PRO A 13 -7.40 -13.94 -3.50
C PRO A 13 -8.87 -14.21 -3.89
N PRO A 14 -9.39 -15.43 -3.69
CA PRO A 14 -10.77 -15.78 -4.07
C PRO A 14 -11.77 -15.03 -3.20
N GLY A 15 -12.84 -14.49 -3.81
CA GLY A 15 -13.90 -13.78 -3.10
C GLY A 15 -13.50 -12.41 -2.53
N PHE A 16 -12.30 -11.90 -2.86
CA PHE A 16 -11.81 -10.62 -2.35
C PHE A 16 -12.80 -9.48 -2.64
N SER A 17 -13.04 -8.66 -1.63
CA SER A 17 -14.01 -7.58 -1.62
C SER A 17 -13.40 -6.25 -1.17
N ASP A 18 -14.18 -5.18 -1.25
CA ASP A 18 -13.74 -3.86 -0.77
C ASP A 18 -13.61 -3.83 0.76
N THR A 19 -14.33 -4.71 1.47
CA THR A 19 -14.16 -4.94 2.92
C THR A 19 -12.78 -5.55 3.19
N ASP A 20 -12.40 -6.60 2.46
CA ASP A 20 -11.07 -7.21 2.60
C ASP A 20 -9.95 -6.23 2.26
N ALA A 21 -10.17 -5.37 1.27
CA ALA A 21 -9.24 -4.30 0.92
C ALA A 21 -9.06 -3.29 2.06
N THR A 22 -10.18 -2.91 2.70
CA THR A 22 -10.19 -1.99 3.85
C THR A 22 -9.46 -2.62 5.03
N ASP A 23 -9.71 -3.90 5.31
CA ASP A 23 -9.07 -4.64 6.39
C ASP A 23 -7.57 -4.81 6.14
N ALA A 24 -7.18 -5.12 4.90
CA ALA A 24 -5.78 -5.22 4.52
C ALA A 24 -5.04 -3.89 4.72
N VAL A 25 -5.62 -2.76 4.29
CA VAL A 25 -5.02 -1.43 4.53
C VAL A 25 -4.92 -1.10 6.01
N THR A 26 -5.98 -1.39 6.77
CA THR A 26 -6.04 -1.07 8.20
C THR A 26 -5.02 -1.88 8.99
N ASN A 27 -4.81 -3.15 8.63
CA ASN A 27 -3.95 -4.09 9.35
C ASN A 27 -2.57 -4.29 8.72
N ALA A 28 -2.23 -3.57 7.64
CA ALA A 28 -0.92 -3.70 7.01
C ALA A 28 0.20 -3.27 7.97
N ASP A 29 1.30 -4.03 7.98
CA ASP A 29 2.44 -3.69 8.81
C ASP A 29 3.43 -2.81 8.04
N PHE A 30 3.23 -1.49 8.12
CA PHE A 30 4.14 -0.53 7.53
C PHE A 30 5.44 -0.33 8.34
N THR A 31 5.57 -0.90 9.55
CA THR A 31 6.87 -0.86 10.26
C THR A 31 7.92 -1.72 9.56
N ASN A 32 7.46 -2.75 8.83
CA ASN A 32 8.24 -3.61 7.96
C ASN A 32 8.05 -3.26 6.46
N ALA A 33 7.86 -1.98 6.14
CA ALA A 33 7.73 -1.54 4.76
C ALA A 33 8.93 -2.00 3.90
N VAL A 34 8.63 -2.63 2.76
CA VAL A 34 9.64 -3.17 1.83
C VAL A 34 10.23 -2.11 0.92
N PHE A 35 9.49 -1.02 0.71
CA PHE A 35 9.93 0.12 -0.08
C PHE A 35 9.25 1.40 0.41
N VAL A 36 10.02 2.48 0.51
CA VAL A 36 9.54 3.82 0.85
C VAL A 36 10.17 4.82 -0.11
N GLN A 37 9.36 5.71 -0.67
CA GLN A 37 9.81 6.74 -1.57
C GLN A 37 9.03 8.04 -1.37
N THR A 38 9.76 9.15 -1.29
CA THR A 38 9.22 10.49 -1.41
C THR A 38 9.21 10.90 -2.89
N SER A 39 8.09 11.46 -3.35
CA SER A 39 7.93 11.95 -4.72
C SER A 39 8.94 13.07 -5.02
N GLU A 40 9.73 12.88 -6.07
CA GLU A 40 10.76 13.85 -6.47
C GLU A 40 10.19 15.13 -7.11
N ILE A 41 8.95 15.06 -7.63
CA ILE A 41 8.32 16.15 -8.38
C ILE A 41 7.82 17.22 -7.42
N ASP A 42 7.05 16.79 -6.42
CA ASP A 42 6.33 17.69 -5.51
C ASP A 42 6.98 17.71 -4.12
N LYS A 43 7.77 16.69 -3.75
CA LYS A 43 8.37 16.48 -2.42
C LYS A 43 7.38 16.57 -1.25
N VAL A 44 6.09 16.50 -1.55
CA VAL A 44 5.01 16.58 -0.57
C VAL A 44 4.32 15.24 -0.37
N THR A 45 4.59 14.23 -1.20
CA THR A 45 3.97 12.91 -1.09
C THR A 45 5.02 11.84 -0.81
N LYS A 46 4.82 11.05 0.25
CA LYS A 46 5.61 9.86 0.56
C LYS A 46 4.73 8.63 0.43
N LYS A 47 5.25 7.61 -0.25
CA LYS A 47 4.60 6.32 -0.47
C LYS A 47 5.37 5.25 0.27
N ALA A 48 4.69 4.43 1.06
CA ALA A 48 5.24 3.21 1.63
C ALA A 48 4.52 1.99 1.06
N PHE A 49 5.26 0.91 0.87
CA PHE A 49 4.79 -0.36 0.35
C PHE A 49 5.07 -1.42 1.40
N THR A 50 4.07 -2.23 1.75
CA THR A 50 4.25 -3.40 2.59
C THR A 50 3.45 -4.57 2.02
N TYR A 51 3.62 -5.75 2.61
CA TYR A 51 2.87 -6.94 2.25
C TYR A 51 1.84 -7.29 3.33
N TYR A 52 0.71 -7.80 2.89
CA TYR A 52 -0.34 -8.35 3.73
C TYR A 52 -0.77 -9.70 3.18
N GLU A 53 -1.04 -10.67 4.04
CA GLU A 53 -1.44 -12.01 3.65
C GLU A 53 -2.95 -12.17 3.82
N VAL A 54 -3.63 -12.62 2.76
CA VAL A 54 -5.09 -12.80 2.74
C VAL A 54 -5.46 -13.97 1.84
N SER A 55 -6.28 -14.89 2.36
CA SER A 55 -6.84 -16.02 1.61
C SER A 55 -5.81 -16.82 0.80
N GLY A 56 -4.61 -17.05 1.36
CA GLY A 56 -3.52 -17.80 0.73
C GLY A 56 -2.67 -17.01 -0.28
N TYR A 57 -2.85 -15.69 -0.36
CA TYR A 57 -2.08 -14.79 -1.20
C TYR A 57 -1.38 -13.72 -0.39
N ARG A 58 -0.15 -13.41 -0.78
CA ARG A 58 0.53 -12.17 -0.41
C ARG A 58 0.08 -11.07 -1.37
N ILE A 59 -0.46 -9.99 -0.84
CA ILE A 59 -0.81 -8.77 -1.60
C ILE A 59 0.08 -7.62 -1.14
N CYS A 60 0.34 -6.67 -2.03
CA CYS A 60 1.01 -5.43 -1.66
C CYS A 60 -0.03 -4.38 -1.23
N VAL A 61 0.26 -3.68 -0.14
CA VAL A 61 -0.52 -2.55 0.34
C VAL A 61 0.34 -1.30 0.23
N VAL A 62 -0.22 -0.26 -0.39
CA VAL A 62 0.42 1.04 -0.52
C VAL A 62 -0.29 2.03 0.39
N GLY A 63 0.47 2.84 1.11
CA GLY A 63 -0.03 3.97 1.89
C GLY A 63 0.72 5.24 1.52
N ASP A 64 -0.05 6.29 1.24
CA ASP A 64 0.47 7.62 0.95
C ASP A 64 0.27 8.55 2.15
N VAL A 65 1.28 9.36 2.44
CA VAL A 65 1.20 10.46 3.41
C VAL A 65 1.74 11.73 2.79
N HIS A 66 1.22 12.87 3.24
CA HIS A 66 1.64 14.18 2.78
C HIS A 66 2.33 14.99 3.88
N THR A 67 3.21 15.90 3.48
CA THR A 67 3.75 16.90 4.41
C THR A 67 2.75 18.00 4.69
N ASP A 68 2.69 18.44 5.94
CA ASP A 68 2.02 19.68 6.32
C ASP A 68 2.88 20.92 6.00
N THR A 69 2.34 22.10 6.27
CA THR A 69 3.03 23.38 6.05
C THR A 69 4.31 23.56 6.88
N THR A 70 4.55 22.69 7.87
CA THR A 70 5.76 22.66 8.70
C THR A 70 6.77 21.62 8.23
N GLY A 71 6.47 20.88 7.15
CA GLY A 71 7.31 19.82 6.60
C GLY A 71 7.17 18.48 7.34
N LYS A 72 6.18 18.31 8.23
CA LYS A 72 5.95 17.04 8.93
C LYS A 72 4.98 16.17 8.16
N TRP A 73 5.24 14.86 8.12
CA TRP A 73 4.41 13.87 7.44
C TRP A 73 3.17 13.48 8.25
N THR A 74 2.21 14.39 8.37
CA THR A 74 1.03 14.25 9.25
C THR A 74 -0.30 14.24 8.50
N ILE A 75 -0.30 14.59 7.21
CA ILE A 75 -1.51 14.66 6.40
C ILE A 75 -1.74 13.29 5.74
N ALA A 76 -2.95 12.76 5.88
CA ALA A 76 -3.32 11.50 5.24
C ALA A 76 -3.41 11.69 3.72
N GLY A 77 -2.77 10.79 2.97
CA GLY A 77 -3.01 10.61 1.54
C GLY A 77 -4.00 9.48 1.30
N ASN A 78 -3.76 8.72 0.22
CA ASN A 78 -4.54 7.56 -0.15
C ASN A 78 -3.77 6.25 0.08
N SER A 79 -4.51 5.23 0.48
CA SER A 79 -4.08 3.83 0.50
C SER A 79 -4.82 3.04 -0.55
N TYR A 80 -4.10 2.09 -1.17
CA TYR A 80 -4.63 1.24 -2.22
C TYR A 80 -3.86 -0.08 -2.32
N ILE A 81 -4.42 -1.03 -3.06
CA ILE A 81 -3.83 -2.35 -3.31
C ILE A 81 -3.54 -2.45 -4.82
N PRO A 82 -2.27 -2.58 -5.26
CA PRO A 82 -1.97 -2.65 -6.67
C PRO A 82 -2.64 -3.85 -7.33
N GLY A 83 -3.42 -3.58 -8.37
CA GLY A 83 -4.21 -4.59 -9.08
C GLY A 83 -5.66 -4.63 -8.63
N TRP A 84 -6.04 -4.08 -7.47
CA TRP A 84 -7.43 -3.90 -7.10
C TRP A 84 -7.95 -2.60 -7.73
N LYS A 85 -8.70 -2.73 -8.83
CA LYS A 85 -9.06 -1.58 -9.68
C LYS A 85 -10.08 -0.67 -9.01
N ASP A 86 -9.98 0.62 -9.34
CA ASP A 86 -10.94 1.67 -9.01
C ASP A 86 -11.27 1.80 -7.50
N TRP A 87 -10.39 1.28 -6.65
CA TRP A 87 -10.50 1.33 -5.21
C TRP A 87 -9.29 2.04 -4.59
N ALA A 88 -9.58 2.98 -3.72
CA ALA A 88 -8.64 3.56 -2.78
C ALA A 88 -9.44 4.02 -1.57
N MET A 89 -8.77 4.17 -0.43
CA MET A 89 -9.33 4.80 0.76
C MET A 89 -8.33 5.81 1.31
N GLN A 90 -8.79 6.74 2.14
CA GLN A 90 -7.88 7.61 2.86
C GLN A 90 -6.99 6.78 3.80
N THR A 91 -5.67 7.05 3.82
CA THR A 91 -4.73 6.32 4.67
C THR A 91 -5.12 6.49 6.15
N PRO A 92 -5.34 5.40 6.91
CA PRO A 92 -5.77 5.49 8.30
C PRO A 92 -4.77 6.24 9.17
N VAL A 93 -5.26 6.99 10.18
CA VAL A 93 -4.43 7.81 11.07
C VAL A 93 -3.30 7.01 11.73
N GLY A 94 -3.59 5.77 12.15
CA GLY A 94 -2.56 4.87 12.72
C GLY A 94 -1.44 4.57 11.73
N GLN A 95 -1.76 4.39 10.45
CA GLN A 95 -0.78 4.13 9.40
C GLN A 95 -0.02 5.40 8.99
N VAL A 96 -0.66 6.58 9.01
CA VAL A 96 0.03 7.86 8.82
C VAL A 96 1.16 8.03 9.86
N ALA A 97 0.86 7.73 11.13
CA ALA A 97 1.84 7.83 12.22
C ALA A 97 3.02 6.86 12.08
N VAL A 98 2.81 5.72 11.41
CA VAL A 98 3.87 4.73 11.12
C VAL A 98 4.68 5.12 9.88
N ILE A 99 4.01 5.49 8.79
CA ILE A 99 4.66 5.79 7.49
C ILE A 99 5.43 7.11 7.54
N GLY A 100 4.87 8.13 8.19
CA GLY A 100 5.46 9.47 8.26
C GLY A 100 6.95 9.51 8.67
N PRO A 101 7.38 8.84 9.75
CA PRO A 101 8.78 8.81 10.17
C PRO A 101 9.68 7.88 9.34
N LEU A 102 9.16 7.03 8.46
CA LEU A 102 9.99 6.14 7.65
C LEU A 102 10.91 6.94 6.72
N LYS A 103 12.13 6.45 6.54
CA LYS A 103 13.08 6.98 5.57
C LYS A 103 12.90 6.30 4.23
N ASP A 104 13.18 7.02 3.16
CA ASP A 104 13.24 6.46 1.82
C ASP A 104 14.27 5.32 1.73
N GLY A 105 13.95 4.28 0.97
CA GLY A 105 14.81 3.10 0.82
C GLY A 105 14.03 1.83 0.51
N GLY A 106 14.76 0.70 0.55
CA GLY A 106 14.23 -0.61 0.19
C GLY A 106 14.29 -0.92 -1.31
N THR A 107 13.76 -2.07 -1.70
CA THR A 107 13.73 -2.52 -3.09
C THR A 107 12.32 -2.39 -3.60
N PHE A 108 12.13 -1.62 -4.67
CA PHE A 108 10.81 -1.48 -5.28
C PHE A 108 10.27 -2.86 -5.67
N PRO A 109 9.03 -3.23 -5.28
CA PRO A 109 8.53 -4.60 -5.45
C PRO A 109 8.27 -5.01 -6.91
N ASP A 110 8.45 -4.11 -7.89
CA ASP A 110 8.28 -4.39 -9.31
C ASP A 110 7.02 -5.23 -9.61
N LYS A 111 7.17 -6.47 -10.07
CA LYS A 111 6.04 -7.34 -10.39
C LYS A 111 5.42 -7.97 -9.14
N GLU A 112 6.17 -8.08 -8.03
CA GLU A 112 5.69 -8.58 -6.74
C GLU A 112 4.69 -7.66 -6.05
N ARG A 113 4.43 -6.46 -6.61
CA ARG A 113 3.36 -5.58 -6.13
C ARG A 113 1.95 -6.12 -6.38
N TYR A 114 1.79 -7.10 -7.28
CA TYR A 114 0.51 -7.76 -7.53
C TYR A 114 0.39 -9.02 -6.68
N PRO A 115 -0.83 -9.56 -6.49
CA PRO A 115 -1.04 -10.75 -5.67
C PRO A 115 -0.17 -11.93 -6.11
N HIS A 116 0.39 -12.63 -5.12
CA HIS A 116 1.21 -13.81 -5.32
C HIS A 116 0.79 -14.90 -4.33
N PRO A 117 0.56 -16.15 -4.77
CA PRO A 117 0.28 -17.26 -3.86
C PRO A 117 1.39 -17.45 -2.82
N ILE A 118 0.98 -17.68 -1.57
CA ILE A 118 1.88 -18.11 -0.49
C ILE A 118 2.06 -19.61 -0.67
N LYS A 119 3.32 -20.08 -0.66
CA LYS A 119 3.65 -21.50 -0.82
C LYS A 119 3.59 -22.23 0.51
#